data_AF-A0A8T1A513-F1
#
_entry.id   AF-A0A8T1A513-F1
#
_cell.length_a   1.000
_cell.length_b   1.000
_cell.length_c   1.000
_cell.angle_alpha   90.00
_cell.angle_beta   90.00
_cell.angle_gamma   90.00
#
_symmetry.space_group_name_H-M   'P 1'
#
loop_
_entity.id
_entity.type
_entity.pdbx_description
1 polymer ?
#
loop_
_entity_poly.entity_id
_entity_poly.type
_entity_poly.pdbx_seq_one_letter_code
_entity_poly.pdbx_strand_id
1 'polypeptide(L)'
;MASLGHTHGVLCISGTGSIVYGFTLEGERYRAGGWGHLLGDEGSGYRIGQRALQVVMQSYDGVLPPTGLTPLLIKKLNLRDISELKARVYQSDWGKTETASIARLAIEAAESGDEAARALIIEEAGQLAITAKALIARHPEFATTQIVLSGSLFRYAALFRNTFIQKLSGYYEELDFVYHEDAPAPAVGAAQLARRRCSLKESF
;
A
#
# COMPACT_ATOMS: atom_id res chain seq x y z
N MET A 1 -13.24 13.02 5.29
CA MET A 1 -13.01 11.57 5.16
C MET A 1 -13.82 10.82 6.21
N ALA A 2 -14.51 9.75 5.81
CA ALA A 2 -15.30 8.86 6.67
C ALA A 2 -14.58 8.39 7.96
N SER A 3 -13.27 8.21 7.87
CA SER A 3 -12.39 7.76 8.95
C SER A 3 -12.15 8.82 10.05
N LEU A 4 -11.96 10.07 9.68
CA LEU A 4 -11.31 11.04 10.57
C LEU A 4 -12.26 11.85 11.46
N GLY A 5 -13.57 11.87 11.19
CA GLY A 5 -14.44 12.95 11.70
C GLY A 5 -14.10 14.36 11.13
N HIS A 6 -12.96 14.50 10.44
CA HIS A 6 -12.50 15.70 9.74
C HIS A 6 -12.88 15.68 8.24
N THR A 7 -13.14 16.86 7.67
CA THR A 7 -13.55 17.03 6.26
C THR A 7 -12.37 17.13 5.28
N HIS A 8 -11.15 17.39 5.78
CA HIS A 8 -9.94 17.63 4.99
C HIS A 8 -8.78 16.76 5.47
N GLY A 9 -7.72 16.63 4.67
CA GLY A 9 -6.54 15.83 4.97
C GLY A 9 -6.02 15.00 3.78
N VAL A 10 -4.92 14.27 3.99
CA VAL A 10 -4.36 13.32 3.03
C VAL A 10 -4.58 11.88 3.52
N LEU A 11 -5.07 10.99 2.66
CA LEU A 11 -5.28 9.58 2.96
C LEU A 11 -4.44 8.73 2.04
N CYS A 12 -3.49 8.02 2.63
CA CYS A 12 -2.64 7.04 1.98
C CYS A 12 -3.18 5.64 2.28
N ILE A 13 -3.59 4.94 1.23
CA ILE A 13 -4.10 3.56 1.33
C ILE A 13 -3.08 2.62 0.71
N SER A 14 -2.73 1.56 1.44
CA SER A 14 -1.87 0.48 0.97
C SER A 14 -2.37 -0.89 1.45
N GLY A 15 -3.03 -1.59 0.53
CA GLY A 15 -3.58 -2.95 0.70
C GLY A 15 -3.29 -3.79 -0.54
N THR A 16 -4.27 -4.50 -1.10
CA THR A 16 -4.09 -5.20 -2.39
C THR A 16 -3.70 -4.25 -3.53
N GLY A 17 -4.25 -3.03 -3.53
CA GLY A 17 -3.80 -1.91 -4.37
C GLY A 17 -3.30 -0.75 -3.49
N SER A 18 -2.92 0.35 -4.12
CA SER A 18 -2.50 1.57 -3.40
C SER A 18 -3.06 2.83 -4.05
N ILE A 19 -3.36 3.83 -3.23
CA ILE A 19 -3.89 5.11 -3.69
C ILE A 19 -3.65 6.19 -2.64
N VAL A 20 -3.48 7.43 -3.10
CA VAL A 20 -3.45 8.62 -2.25
C VAL A 20 -4.60 9.55 -2.63
N TYR A 21 -5.36 9.99 -1.63
CA TYR A 21 -6.39 11.01 -1.76
C TYR A 21 -6.04 12.25 -0.94
N GLY A 22 -6.43 13.42 -1.44
CA GLY A 22 -6.39 14.69 -0.72
C GLY A 22 -7.77 15.33 -0.70
N PHE A 23 -8.13 15.94 0.43
CA PHE A 23 -9.37 16.67 0.60
C PHE A 23 -9.04 18.02 1.22
N THR A 24 -9.39 19.13 0.58
CA THR A 24 -9.19 20.48 1.13
C THR A 24 -10.32 20.84 2.10
N LEU A 25 -10.16 21.93 2.84
CA LEU A 25 -11.20 22.46 3.73
C LEU A 25 -12.48 22.84 2.96
N GLU A 26 -12.33 23.37 1.76
CA GLU A 26 -13.39 23.77 0.84
C GLU A 26 -14.08 22.57 0.17
N GLY A 27 -13.57 21.36 0.42
CA GLY A 27 -14.15 20.11 -0.08
C GLY A 27 -13.67 19.70 -1.48
N GLU A 28 -12.62 20.33 -2.00
CA GLU A 28 -11.96 19.89 -3.23
C GLU A 28 -11.29 18.54 -3.02
N ARG A 29 -11.23 17.73 -4.08
CA ARG A 29 -10.71 16.36 -4.02
C ARG A 29 -9.59 16.15 -5.01
N TYR A 30 -8.52 15.58 -4.50
CA TYR A 30 -7.33 15.23 -5.26
C TYR A 30 -7.08 13.73 -5.16
N ARG A 31 -6.52 13.17 -6.23
CA ARG A 31 -6.14 11.76 -6.31
C ARG A 31 -4.78 11.61 -7.00
N ALA A 32 -3.94 10.74 -6.46
CA ALA A 32 -2.73 10.25 -7.08
C ALA A 32 -2.65 8.72 -6.92
N GLY A 33 -2.22 8.03 -7.98
CA GLY A 33 -2.19 6.57 -8.02
C GLY A 33 -3.57 5.91 -8.06
N GLY A 34 -3.63 4.62 -7.71
CA GLY A 34 -4.84 3.80 -7.75
C GLY A 34 -5.40 3.57 -9.15
N TRP A 35 -4.54 3.57 -10.17
CA TRP A 35 -4.91 3.21 -11.54
C TRP A 35 -5.07 1.70 -11.76
N GLY A 36 -4.90 0.93 -10.68
CA GLY A 36 -4.94 -0.52 -10.70
C GLY A 36 -3.60 -1.12 -11.13
N HIS A 37 -3.47 -2.41 -10.85
CA HIS A 37 -2.24 -3.18 -10.99
C HIS A 37 -1.58 -3.21 -12.38
N LEU A 38 -2.30 -2.85 -13.45
CA LEU A 38 -1.73 -2.77 -14.80
C LEU A 38 -1.07 -1.41 -15.09
N LEU A 39 -1.51 -0.35 -14.40
CA LEU A 39 -1.14 1.04 -14.71
C LEU A 39 -0.55 1.77 -13.48
N GLY A 40 -0.29 1.05 -12.39
CA GLY A 40 0.24 1.59 -11.14
C GLY A 40 0.12 0.59 -10.00
N ASP A 41 -0.44 1.03 -8.87
CA ASP A 41 -0.50 0.31 -7.59
C ASP A 41 0.90 0.19 -6.91
N GLU A 42 1.85 1.08 -7.19
CA GLU A 42 3.15 1.13 -6.51
C GLU A 42 2.99 1.25 -4.99
N GLY A 43 3.76 0.47 -4.23
CA GLY A 43 3.59 0.37 -2.78
C GLY A 43 2.32 -0.34 -2.35
N SER A 44 1.74 -1.19 -3.21
CA SER A 44 0.66 -2.13 -2.85
C SER A 44 1.19 -3.53 -2.59
N GLY A 45 0.35 -4.35 -1.94
CA GLY A 45 0.60 -5.78 -1.78
C GLY A 45 0.67 -6.50 -3.13
N TYR A 46 -0.09 -6.08 -4.15
CA TYR A 46 0.04 -6.66 -5.48
C TYR A 46 1.45 -6.44 -6.04
N ARG A 47 1.96 -5.20 -6.01
CA ARG A 47 3.29 -4.88 -6.54
C ARG A 47 4.40 -5.57 -5.77
N ILE A 48 4.31 -5.59 -4.43
CA ILE A 48 5.25 -6.34 -3.59
C ILE A 48 5.21 -7.83 -3.94
N GLY A 49 4.02 -8.43 -4.05
CA GLY A 49 3.86 -9.84 -4.38
C GLY A 49 4.38 -10.20 -5.78
N GLN A 50 4.05 -9.38 -6.79
CA GLN A 50 4.57 -9.54 -8.15
C GLN A 50 6.09 -9.49 -8.18
N ARG A 51 6.70 -8.51 -7.50
CA ARG A 51 8.15 -8.39 -7.43
C ARG A 51 8.80 -9.52 -6.64
N ALA A 52 8.16 -10.04 -5.60
CA ALA A 52 8.67 -11.18 -4.84
C ALA A 52 8.75 -12.44 -5.73
N LEU A 53 7.74 -12.68 -6.57
CA LEU A 53 7.77 -13.76 -7.58
C LEU A 53 8.94 -13.56 -8.56
N GLN A 54 9.17 -12.33 -9.03
CA GLN A 54 10.28 -12.01 -9.93
C GLN A 54 11.65 -12.21 -9.26
N VAL A 55 11.83 -11.73 -8.02
CA VAL A 55 13.06 -11.90 -7.24
C VAL A 55 13.40 -13.38 -7.07
N VAL A 56 12.40 -14.21 -6.82
CA VAL A 56 12.61 -15.66 -6.67
C VAL A 56 13.05 -16.30 -7.98
N MET A 57 12.47 -15.89 -9.12
CA MET A 57 12.93 -16.38 -10.43
C MET A 57 14.32 -15.86 -10.78
N GLN A 58 14.65 -14.61 -10.46
CA GLN A 58 16.00 -14.06 -10.64
C GLN A 58 17.04 -14.79 -9.77
N SER A 59 16.67 -15.16 -8.55
CA SER A 59 17.50 -15.98 -7.67
C SER A 59 17.71 -17.39 -8.25
N TYR A 60 16.65 -17.99 -8.78
CA TYR A 60 16.71 -19.30 -9.46
C TYR A 60 17.63 -19.29 -10.68
N ASP A 61 17.57 -18.21 -11.49
CA ASP A 61 18.42 -18.04 -12.67
C ASP A 61 19.87 -17.64 -12.32
N GLY A 62 20.19 -17.42 -11.04
CA GLY A 62 21.52 -17.00 -10.57
C GLY A 62 21.85 -15.52 -10.79
N VAL A 63 20.85 -14.70 -11.18
CA VAL A 63 20.98 -13.24 -11.33
C VAL A 63 21.09 -12.56 -9.97
N LEU A 64 20.34 -13.06 -8.98
CA LEU A 64 20.41 -12.62 -7.58
C LEU A 64 20.94 -13.76 -6.70
N PRO A 65 21.52 -13.45 -5.53
CA PRO A 65 21.85 -14.46 -4.53
C PRO A 65 20.63 -15.30 -4.10
N PRO A 66 20.83 -16.46 -3.47
CA PRO A 66 19.76 -17.22 -2.85
C PRO A 66 18.94 -16.37 -1.86
N THR A 67 17.61 -16.46 -1.95
CA THR A 67 16.67 -15.74 -1.08
C THR A 67 15.83 -16.71 -0.24
N GLY A 68 15.53 -16.31 0.99
CA GLY A 68 14.57 -16.97 1.88
C GLY A 68 13.13 -16.96 1.35
N LEU A 69 12.82 -16.15 0.33
CA LEU A 69 11.52 -16.17 -0.35
C LEU A 69 11.23 -17.51 -1.04
N THR A 70 12.25 -18.17 -1.60
CA THR A 70 12.10 -19.41 -2.37
C THR A 70 11.44 -20.53 -1.57
N PRO A 71 11.96 -20.94 -0.39
CA PRO A 71 11.32 -21.98 0.40
C PRO A 71 9.92 -21.58 0.92
N LEU A 72 9.70 -20.29 1.22
CA LEU A 72 8.38 -19.80 1.63
C LEU A 72 7.34 -19.95 0.51
N LEU A 73 7.71 -19.63 -0.73
CA LEU A 73 6.84 -19.77 -1.89
C LEU A 73 6.55 -21.23 -2.22
N ILE A 74 7.57 -22.09 -2.23
CA ILE A 74 7.40 -23.54 -2.43
C ILE A 74 6.37 -24.08 -1.43
N LYS A 75 6.53 -23.74 -0.15
CA LYS A 75 5.60 -24.17 0.91
C LYS A 75 4.20 -23.59 0.73
N LYS A 76 4.08 -22.28 0.48
CA LYS A 76 2.78 -21.58 0.36
C LYS A 76 1.96 -22.10 -0.82
N LEU A 77 2.62 -22.39 -1.93
CA LEU A 77 1.99 -22.81 -3.19
C LEU A 77 1.97 -24.33 -3.37
N ASN A 78 2.50 -25.08 -2.40
CA ASN A 78 2.61 -26.54 -2.42
C ASN A 78 3.31 -27.05 -3.70
N LEU A 79 4.42 -26.41 -4.06
CA LEU A 79 5.25 -26.79 -5.21
C LEU A 79 6.22 -27.89 -4.80
N ARG A 80 6.61 -28.74 -5.75
CA ARG A 80 7.71 -29.70 -5.55
C ARG A 80 9.07 -29.03 -5.70
N ASP A 81 9.15 -28.08 -6.64
CA ASP A 81 10.34 -27.30 -6.94
C ASP A 81 9.92 -25.92 -7.46
N ILE A 82 10.80 -24.92 -7.32
CA ILE A 82 10.48 -23.56 -7.75
C ILE A 82 10.31 -23.40 -9.26
N SER A 83 10.88 -24.30 -10.07
CA SER A 83 10.65 -24.34 -11.52
C SER A 83 9.17 -24.51 -11.92
N GLU A 84 8.33 -25.03 -11.01
CA GLU A 84 6.88 -25.17 -11.21
C GLU A 84 6.14 -23.83 -11.07
N LEU A 85 6.79 -22.77 -10.58
CA LEU A 85 6.15 -21.48 -10.29
C LEU A 85 5.46 -20.88 -11.53
N LYS A 86 6.10 -20.97 -12.69
CA LYS A 86 5.50 -20.51 -13.96
C LYS A 86 4.20 -21.25 -14.24
N ALA A 87 4.19 -22.58 -14.14
CA ALA A 87 2.99 -23.36 -14.38
C ALA A 87 1.87 -22.96 -13.40
N ARG A 88 2.20 -22.66 -12.14
CA ARG A 88 1.23 -22.25 -11.13
C ARG A 88 0.65 -20.85 -11.36
N VAL A 89 1.48 -19.85 -11.64
CA VAL A 89 1.09 -18.43 -11.76
C VAL A 89 0.26 -18.16 -13.03
N TYR A 90 0.40 -18.99 -14.06
CA TYR A 90 -0.35 -18.85 -15.31
C TYR A 90 -1.65 -19.69 -15.36
N GLN A 91 -2.08 -20.29 -14.24
CA GLN A 91 -3.38 -20.94 -14.14
C GLN A 91 -4.51 -19.90 -14.12
N SER A 92 -5.70 -20.31 -14.59
CA SER A 92 -6.87 -19.42 -14.67
C SER A 92 -7.41 -18.96 -13.31
N ASP A 93 -7.09 -19.68 -12.24
CA ASP A 93 -7.44 -19.33 -10.86
C ASP A 93 -6.46 -18.33 -10.23
N TRP A 94 -5.34 -18.02 -10.90
CA TRP A 94 -4.35 -17.08 -10.39
C TRP A 94 -4.73 -15.64 -10.74
N GLY A 95 -5.07 -14.85 -9.72
CA GLY A 95 -5.51 -13.49 -9.89
C GLY A 95 -4.72 -12.45 -9.10
N LYS A 96 -5.32 -11.25 -9.04
CA LYS A 96 -4.79 -10.11 -8.30
C LYS A 96 -4.63 -10.43 -6.81
N THR A 97 -5.60 -11.13 -6.23
CA THR A 97 -5.63 -11.47 -4.80
C THR A 97 -4.53 -12.46 -4.44
N GLU A 98 -4.35 -13.49 -5.26
CA GLU A 98 -3.33 -14.53 -5.10
C GLU A 98 -1.95 -13.89 -5.16
N THR A 99 -1.71 -13.05 -6.18
CA THR A 99 -0.46 -12.28 -6.31
C THR A 99 -0.23 -11.39 -5.09
N ALA A 100 -1.24 -10.61 -4.66
CA ALA A 100 -1.11 -9.73 -3.51
C ALA A 100 -0.86 -10.48 -2.19
N SER A 101 -1.35 -11.72 -2.07
CA SER A 101 -1.13 -12.55 -0.88
C SER A 101 0.34 -12.91 -0.68
N ILE A 102 1.14 -12.92 -1.75
CA ILE A 102 2.58 -13.19 -1.71
C ILE A 102 3.34 -12.09 -0.95
N ALA A 103 2.80 -10.87 -0.88
CA ALA A 103 3.43 -9.79 -0.11
C ALA A 103 3.68 -10.17 1.36
N ARG A 104 2.82 -11.01 1.95
CA ARG A 104 3.01 -11.50 3.32
C ARG A 104 4.30 -12.30 3.46
N LEU A 105 4.65 -13.11 2.46
CA LEU A 105 5.90 -13.87 2.47
C LEU A 105 7.12 -12.96 2.35
N ALA A 106 7.03 -11.90 1.56
CA ALA A 106 8.09 -10.90 1.47
C ALA A 106 8.29 -10.16 2.79
N ILE A 107 7.21 -9.82 3.50
CA ILE A 107 7.30 -9.22 4.83
C ILE A 107 7.97 -10.18 5.81
N GLU A 108 7.54 -11.44 5.86
CA GLU A 108 8.11 -12.49 6.72
C GLU A 108 9.61 -12.73 6.43
N ALA A 109 9.99 -12.78 5.16
CA ALA A 109 11.39 -12.93 4.75
C ALA A 109 12.22 -11.71 5.18
N ALA A 110 11.69 -10.50 4.98
CA ALA A 110 12.39 -9.27 5.36
C ALA A 110 12.58 -9.14 6.88
N GLU A 111 11.60 -9.57 7.67
CA GLU A 111 11.68 -9.66 9.13
C GLU A 111 12.71 -10.70 9.59
N SER A 112 12.91 -11.75 8.79
CA SER A 112 13.92 -12.78 9.02
C SER A 112 15.33 -12.38 8.53
N GLY A 113 15.50 -11.15 8.02
CA GLY A 113 16.80 -10.64 7.56
C GLY A 113 17.13 -10.89 6.09
N ASP A 114 16.16 -11.31 5.26
CA ASP A 114 16.38 -11.46 3.82
C ASP A 114 16.58 -10.09 3.14
N GLU A 115 17.77 -9.86 2.60
CA GLU A 115 18.13 -8.57 2.00
C GLU A 115 17.35 -8.25 0.72
N ALA A 116 17.03 -9.25 -0.10
CA ALA A 116 16.27 -9.02 -1.33
C ALA A 116 14.83 -8.60 -1.02
N ALA A 117 14.21 -9.24 -0.03
CA ALA A 117 12.88 -8.88 0.45
C ALA A 117 12.86 -7.51 1.13
N ARG A 118 13.87 -7.19 1.95
CA ARG A 118 14.03 -5.86 2.58
C ARG A 118 14.15 -4.77 1.53
N ALA A 119 15.04 -4.94 0.54
CA ALA A 119 15.26 -3.98 -0.53
C ALA A 119 13.98 -3.71 -1.31
N LEU A 120 13.24 -4.76 -1.68
CA LEU A 120 11.96 -4.67 -2.37
C LEU A 120 10.92 -3.89 -1.56
N ILE A 121 10.76 -4.18 -0.27
CA ILE A 121 9.79 -3.48 0.60
C ILE A 121 10.15 -2.00 0.73
N ILE A 122 11.44 -1.69 0.93
CA ILE A 122 11.94 -0.32 1.05
C ILE A 122 11.66 0.47 -0.24
N GLU A 123 11.90 -0.14 -1.40
CA GLU A 123 11.69 0.50 -2.69
C GLU A 123 10.20 0.79 -2.92
N GLU A 124 9.32 -0.20 -2.70
CA GLU A 124 7.88 -0.03 -2.89
C GLU A 124 7.27 0.98 -1.90
N ALA A 125 7.73 1.01 -0.64
CA ALA A 125 7.36 2.06 0.31
C ALA A 125 7.78 3.45 -0.18
N GLY A 126 8.99 3.55 -0.75
CA GLY A 126 9.50 4.77 -1.36
C GLY A 126 8.66 5.25 -2.53
N GLN A 127 8.20 4.35 -3.40
CA GLN A 127 7.34 4.71 -4.54
C GLN A 127 5.98 5.26 -4.09
N LEU A 128 5.38 4.69 -3.04
CA LEU A 128 4.15 5.26 -2.48
C LEU A 128 4.41 6.62 -1.82
N ALA A 129 5.56 6.82 -1.17
CA ALA A 129 5.94 8.13 -0.63
C ALA A 129 6.13 9.18 -1.73
N ILE A 130 6.71 8.82 -2.88
CA ILE A 130 6.79 9.69 -4.06
C ILE A 130 5.39 10.07 -4.55
N THR A 131 4.48 9.10 -4.61
CA THR A 131 3.08 9.33 -5.01
C THR A 131 2.38 10.28 -4.02
N ALA A 132 2.58 10.10 -2.72
CA ALA A 132 2.03 10.96 -1.69
C ALA A 132 2.59 12.40 -1.79
N LYS A 133 3.90 12.55 -1.93
CA LYS A 133 4.55 13.83 -2.19
C LYS A 133 3.95 14.54 -3.40
N ALA A 134 3.77 13.82 -4.52
CA ALA A 134 3.22 14.38 -5.74
C ALA A 134 1.78 14.88 -5.55
N LEU A 135 1.00 14.26 -4.67
CA LEU A 135 -0.33 14.75 -4.30
C LEU A 135 -0.25 15.96 -3.38
N ILE A 136 0.59 15.93 -2.35
CA ILE A 136 0.75 17.03 -1.40
C ILE A 136 1.18 18.32 -2.12
N ALA A 137 2.08 18.22 -3.09
CA ALA A 137 2.53 19.36 -3.89
C ALA A 137 1.43 20.02 -4.75
N ARG A 138 0.24 19.43 -4.88
CA ARG A 138 -0.87 20.01 -5.67
C ARG A 138 -1.67 21.05 -4.91
N HIS A 139 -1.58 21.09 -3.58
CA HIS A 139 -2.29 22.08 -2.78
C HIS A 139 -1.54 22.37 -1.48
N PRO A 140 -1.29 23.64 -1.12
CA PRO A 140 -0.47 24.01 0.04
C PRO A 140 -1.04 23.49 1.37
N GLU A 141 -2.38 23.37 1.50
CA GLU A 141 -3.00 22.81 2.71
C GLU A 141 -2.55 21.38 3.02
N PHE A 142 -2.17 20.60 2.01
CA PHE A 142 -1.77 19.22 2.25
C PHE A 142 -0.42 19.10 2.94
N ALA A 143 0.40 20.16 2.92
CA ALA A 143 1.70 20.16 3.59
C ALA A 143 1.61 20.41 5.10
N THR A 144 0.45 20.86 5.60
CA THR A 144 0.22 21.20 7.02
C THR A 144 -0.93 20.41 7.64
N THR A 145 -1.46 19.42 6.92
CA THR A 145 -2.59 18.60 7.37
C THR A 145 -2.17 17.21 7.80
N GLN A 146 -3.09 16.49 8.44
CA GLN A 146 -2.87 15.11 8.83
C GLN A 146 -2.80 14.17 7.62
N ILE A 147 -1.87 13.23 7.71
CA ILE A 147 -1.71 12.13 6.77
C ILE A 147 -2.23 10.85 7.44
N VAL A 148 -3.35 10.36 6.94
CA VAL A 148 -3.94 9.10 7.40
C VAL A 148 -3.33 7.93 6.66
N LEU A 149 -2.84 6.97 7.43
CA LEU A 149 -2.33 5.71 6.93
C LEU A 149 -3.38 4.61 7.10
N SER A 150 -3.76 3.94 6.00
CA SER A 150 -4.77 2.90 6.00
C SER A 150 -4.39 1.71 5.12
N GLY A 151 -4.79 0.50 5.54
CA GLY A 151 -4.56 -0.73 4.80
C GLY A 151 -3.52 -1.65 5.43
N SER A 152 -3.50 -2.90 4.95
CA SER A 152 -2.77 -4.00 5.59
C SER A 152 -1.25 -3.81 5.61
N LEU A 153 -0.66 -3.12 4.62
CA LEU A 153 0.80 -2.91 4.61
C LEU A 153 1.22 -1.89 5.68
N PHE A 154 0.50 -0.79 5.83
CA PHE A 154 0.75 0.14 6.94
C PHE A 154 0.53 -0.49 8.30
N ARG A 155 -0.41 -1.44 8.41
CA ARG A 155 -0.69 -2.15 9.66
C ARG A 155 0.38 -3.17 10.02
N TYR A 156 0.65 -4.11 9.12
CA TYR A 156 1.39 -5.33 9.42
C TYR A 156 2.86 -5.32 8.97
N ALA A 157 3.29 -4.37 8.13
CA ALA A 157 4.67 -4.30 7.66
C ALA A 157 5.38 -3.08 8.28
N ALA A 158 6.02 -3.28 9.43
CA ALA A 158 6.71 -2.19 10.14
C ALA A 158 7.80 -1.53 9.30
N LEU A 159 8.59 -2.33 8.56
CA LEU A 159 9.61 -1.81 7.64
C LEU A 159 8.98 -0.90 6.57
N PHE A 160 7.92 -1.36 5.90
CA PHE A 160 7.21 -0.58 4.89
C PHE A 160 6.71 0.75 5.46
N ARG A 161 6.00 0.69 6.60
CA ARG A 161 5.43 1.85 7.27
C ARG A 161 6.51 2.86 7.66
N ASN A 162 7.56 2.42 8.33
CA ASN A 162 8.61 3.30 8.82
C ASN A 162 9.39 3.92 7.66
N THR A 163 9.67 3.15 6.59
CA THR A 163 10.29 3.68 5.38
C THR A 163 9.40 4.72 4.70
N PHE A 164 8.10 4.47 4.57
CA PHE A 164 7.17 5.43 4.00
C PHE A 164 7.18 6.75 4.78
N ILE A 165 7.04 6.69 6.11
CA ILE A 165 7.07 7.87 6.99
C ILE A 165 8.39 8.60 6.84
N GLN A 166 9.52 7.89 6.98
CA GLN A 166 10.86 8.48 6.85
C GLN A 166 11.06 9.18 5.51
N LYS A 167 10.65 8.54 4.40
CA LYS A 167 10.80 9.12 3.06
C LYS A 167 9.95 10.37 2.89
N LEU A 168 8.72 10.37 3.41
CA LEU A 168 7.82 11.49 3.26
C LEU A 168 8.22 12.68 4.16
N SER A 169 8.63 12.41 5.41
CA SER A 169 9.20 13.42 6.33
C SER A 169 10.51 14.00 5.82
N GLY A 170 11.23 13.30 4.92
CA GLY A 170 12.38 13.87 4.22
C GLY A 170 12.03 14.98 3.21
N TYR A 171 10.76 15.17 2.88
CA TYR A 171 10.29 16.24 1.98
C TYR A 171 9.57 17.37 2.71
N TYR A 172 9.04 17.13 3.90
CA TYR A 172 8.20 18.07 4.66
C TYR A 172 8.51 17.94 6.16
N GLU A 173 8.81 19.06 6.81
CA GLU A 173 9.29 19.09 8.20
C GLU A 173 8.18 18.84 9.23
N GLU A 174 6.93 19.23 8.94
CA GLU A 174 5.80 19.19 9.88
C GLU A 174 4.65 18.32 9.33
N LEU A 175 4.86 16.99 9.26
CA LEU A 175 3.79 16.04 8.93
C LEU A 175 3.31 15.30 10.16
N ASP A 176 2.00 15.34 10.40
CA ASP A 176 1.32 14.54 11.42
C ASP A 176 0.73 13.28 10.79
N PHE A 177 1.09 12.10 11.31
CA PHE A 177 0.65 10.81 10.79
C PHE A 177 -0.34 10.14 11.73
N VAL A 178 -1.53 9.83 11.21
CA VAL A 178 -2.61 9.18 11.97
C VAL A 178 -2.93 7.82 11.38
N TYR A 179 -3.17 6.84 12.23
CA TYR A 179 -3.56 5.50 11.79
C TYR A 179 -5.08 5.36 11.75
N HIS A 180 -5.61 4.75 10.70
CA HIS A 180 -7.06 4.49 10.60
C HIS A 180 -7.57 3.54 11.72
N GLU A 181 -6.73 2.87 12.50
CA GLU A 181 -7.23 2.04 13.63
C GLU A 181 -7.89 2.88 14.74
N ASP A 182 -7.60 4.18 14.79
CA ASP A 182 -8.25 5.15 15.70
C ASP A 182 -9.56 5.70 15.10
N ALA A 183 -9.94 5.25 13.90
CA ALA A 183 -11.07 5.74 13.14
C ALA A 183 -12.20 4.70 13.03
N PRO A 184 -13.48 5.10 13.15
CA PRO A 184 -14.60 4.20 12.95
C PRO A 184 -14.55 3.53 11.57
N ALA A 185 -15.06 2.29 11.50
CA ALA A 185 -15.01 1.48 10.29
C ALA A 185 -15.44 2.27 9.04
N PRO A 186 -14.85 2.03 7.85
CA PRO A 186 -15.18 2.80 6.64
C PRO A 186 -16.68 2.89 6.33
N ALA A 187 -17.44 1.84 6.66
CA ALA A 187 -18.90 1.81 6.56
C ALA A 187 -19.61 2.84 7.46
N VAL A 188 -19.09 3.07 8.67
CA VAL A 188 -19.63 4.07 9.62
C VAL A 188 -19.44 5.47 9.06
N GLY A 189 -18.26 5.79 8.55
CA GLY A 189 -18.04 7.10 7.97
C GLY A 189 -18.76 7.30 6.62
N ALA A 190 -18.99 6.24 5.85
CA ALA A 190 -19.87 6.28 4.69
C ALA A 190 -21.33 6.59 5.10
N ALA A 191 -21.81 5.98 6.19
CA ALA A 191 -23.12 6.27 6.76
C ALA A 191 -23.23 7.71 7.29
N GLN A 192 -22.18 8.23 7.93
CA GLN A 192 -22.13 9.63 8.39
C GLN A 192 -22.14 10.63 7.22
N LEU A 193 -21.40 10.35 6.13
CA LEU A 193 -21.42 11.16 4.91
C LEU A 193 -22.81 11.13 4.24
N ALA A 194 -23.45 9.96 4.18
CA ALA A 194 -24.81 9.82 3.67
C ALA A 194 -25.80 10.64 4.51
N ARG A 195 -25.71 10.54 5.85
CA ARG A 195 -26.55 11.31 6.78
C ARG A 195 -26.39 12.82 6.59
N ARG A 196 -25.16 13.34 6.49
CA ARG A 196 -24.91 14.78 6.26
C ARG A 196 -25.46 15.27 4.92
N ARG A 197 -25.41 14.44 3.87
CA ARG A 197 -26.01 14.78 2.56
C ARG A 197 -27.54 14.79 2.59
N CYS A 198 -28.17 13.96 3.40
CA CYS A 198 -29.63 13.96 3.58
C CYS A 198 -30.09 15.16 4.41
N SER A 199 -29.41 15.49 5.51
CA SER A 199 -29.80 16.64 6.34
C SER A 199 -29.61 18.01 5.67
N LEU A 200 -28.72 18.12 4.66
CA LEU A 200 -28.63 19.32 3.81
C LEU A 200 -29.77 19.46 2.79
N LYS A 201 -30.52 18.38 2.50
CA LYS A 201 -31.67 18.40 1.58
C LYS A 201 -32.99 18.76 2.26
N GLU A 202 -33.07 18.69 3.59
CA GLU A 202 -34.28 19.02 4.37
C GLU A 202 -34.32 20.50 4.82
N SER A 203 -33.36 21.33 4.37
CA SER A 203 -33.26 22.75 4.72
C SER A 203 -33.80 23.71 3.64
N PHE A 204 -34.73 23.25 2.78
CA PHE A 204 -35.45 24.05 1.79
C PHE A 204 -36.95 23.90 1.96
#